data_AF-A0A8H9LVF4-F1
#
_entry.id   AF-A0A8H9LVF4-F1
#
_cell.length_a   1.000
_cell.length_b   1.000
_cell.length_c   1.000
_cell.angle_alpha   90.00
_cell.angle_beta   90.00
_cell.angle_gamma   90.00
#
_symmetry.space_group_name_H-M   'P 1'
#
loop_
_entity.id
_entity.type
_entity.pdbx_description
1 polymer ?
#
loop_
_entity_poly.entity_id
_entity_poly.type
_entity_poly.pdbx_seq_one_letter_code
_entity_poly.pdbx_strand_id
1 'polypeptide(L)' 'MLFPGRQAGQPMSPGALREHLQAAGISPRSARVTALRHYLQHAPPPVVAKALGYTEVTTAYVATDVGASRSRYAPGSHTP' A
#
# COMPACT_ATOMS: atom_id res chain seq x y z
N MET A 1 15.71 11.10 -8.16
CA MET A 1 14.25 10.91 -8.26
C MET A 1 13.99 9.71 -9.16
N LEU A 2 13.09 8.80 -8.77
CA LEU A 2 12.94 7.47 -9.37
C LEU A 2 12.18 7.47 -10.72
N PHE A 3 11.35 8.48 -10.99
CA PHE A 3 10.52 8.55 -12.19
C PHE A 3 10.93 9.73 -13.10
N PRO A 4 11.35 9.46 -14.35
CA PRO A 4 11.74 10.50 -15.29
C PRO A 4 10.52 11.30 -15.77
N GLY A 5 10.60 12.63 -15.75
CA GLY A 5 9.60 13.50 -16.36
C GLY A 5 9.83 13.72 -17.85
N ARG A 6 8.94 14.49 -18.49
CA ARG A 6 9.04 14.83 -19.94
C ARG A 6 10.24 15.74 -20.27
N GLN A 7 10.74 16.50 -19.30
CA GLN A 7 11.94 17.32 -19.46
C GLN A 7 13.10 16.70 -18.71
N ALA A 8 14.28 16.66 -19.34
CA ALA A 8 15.49 16.14 -18.74
C ALA A 8 15.78 16.85 -17.41
N GLY A 9 16.05 16.07 -16.35
CA GLY A 9 16.30 16.59 -15.02
C GLY A 9 15.06 16.99 -14.21
N GLN A 10 13.87 17.06 -14.83
CA GLN A 10 12.63 17.29 -14.08
C GLN A 10 11.93 15.97 -13.74
N PRO A 11 11.54 15.78 -12.47
CA PRO A 11 10.73 14.63 -12.09
C PRO A 11 9.33 14.71 -12.67
N MET A 12 8.76 13.55 -12.96
CA MET A 12 7.35 13.46 -13.31
C MET A 12 6.49 13.93 -12.13
N SER A 13 5.53 14.80 -12.40
CA SER A 13 4.56 15.21 -11.36
C SER A 13 3.65 14.03 -11.01
N PRO A 14 3.13 13.94 -9.77
CA PRO A 14 2.18 12.90 -9.39
C PRO A 14 0.93 12.87 -10.28
N GLY A 15 0.49 14.04 -10.77
CA GLY A 15 -0.64 14.16 -11.69
C GLY A 15 -0.37 13.49 -13.04
N ALA A 16 0.79 13.76 -13.64
CA ALA A 16 1.19 13.14 -14.90
C ALA A 16 1.36 11.62 -14.79
N LEU A 17 1.91 11.14 -13.66
CA LEU A 17 2.00 9.70 -13.40
C LEU A 17 0.61 9.06 -13.29
N ARG A 18 -0.31 9.71 -12.58
CA ARG A 18 -1.70 9.24 -12.43
C ARG A 18 -2.41 9.18 -13.78
N GLU A 19 -2.23 10.17 -14.64
CA GLU A 19 -2.78 10.18 -16.00
C GLU A 19 -2.20 9.05 -16.86
N HIS A 20 -0.88 8.85 -16.79
CA HIS A 20 -0.21 7.77 -17.51
C HIS A 20 -0.72 6.39 -17.11
N LEU A 21 -0.92 6.16 -15.80
CA LEU A 21 -1.50 4.91 -15.30
C LEU A 21 -2.94 4.70 -15.78
N GLN A 22 -3.77 5.75 -15.76
CA GLN A 22 -5.14 5.66 -16.27
C GLN A 22 -5.20 5.39 -17.77
N ALA A 23 -4.31 6.01 -18.56
CA ALA A 23 -4.20 5.75 -19.99
C ALA A 23 -3.81 4.29 -20.28
N ALA A 24 -3.06 3.65 -19.38
CA ALA A 24 -2.76 2.22 -19.42
C ALA A 24 -3.88 1.32 -18.87
N GLY A 25 -5.05 1.88 -18.53
CA GLY A 25 -6.18 1.14 -17.93
C GLY A 25 -6.00 0.82 -16.44
N ILE A 26 -4.96 1.32 -15.79
CA ILE A 26 -4.67 1.09 -14.39
C ILE A 26 -5.31 2.20 -13.56
N SER A 27 -6.35 1.86 -12.80
CA SER A 27 -6.86 2.74 -11.74
C SER A 27 -5.91 2.69 -10.54
N PRO A 28 -5.18 3.77 -10.20
CA PRO A 28 -4.17 3.72 -9.13
C PRO A 28 -4.77 3.41 -7.76
N ARG A 29 -6.01 3.84 -7.52
CA ARG A 29 -6.73 3.54 -6.27
C ARG A 29 -7.07 2.06 -6.17
N SER A 30 -7.64 1.48 -7.22
CA SER A 30 -8.00 0.05 -7.24
C SER A 30 -6.75 -0.82 -7.20
N ALA A 31 -5.72 -0.48 -7.97
CA ALA A 31 -4.43 -1.17 -7.95
C ALA A 31 -3.80 -1.18 -6.55
N ARG A 32 -3.89 -0.07 -5.81
CA ARG A 32 -3.39 0.03 -4.43
C ARG A 32 -4.16 -0.87 -3.47
N VAL A 33 -5.48 -0.96 -3.59
CA VAL A 33 -6.30 -1.86 -2.76
C VAL A 33 -5.98 -3.33 -3.09
N THR A 34 -5.89 -3.69 -4.37
CA THR A 34 -5.53 -5.04 -4.79
C THR A 34 -4.14 -5.44 -4.30
N ALA A 35 -3.16 -4.55 -4.42
CA ALA A 35 -1.82 -4.77 -3.91
C ALA A 35 -1.82 -4.97 -2.39
N LEU A 36 -2.55 -4.13 -1.65
CA LEU A 36 -2.68 -4.27 -0.19
C LEU A 36 -3.28 -5.64 0.18
N ARG A 37 -4.37 -6.05 -0.46
CA ARG A 37 -4.96 -7.38 -0.25
C ARG A 37 -3.99 -8.52 -0.56
N HIS A 38 -3.24 -8.40 -1.65
CA HIS A 38 -2.21 -9.38 -2.02
C HIS A 38 -1.12 -9.48 -0.95
N TYR A 39 -0.59 -8.35 -0.46
CA TYR A 39 0.42 -8.37 0.60
C TYR A 39 -0.09 -9.02 1.89
N LEU A 40 -1.36 -8.82 2.23
CA LEU A 40 -1.95 -9.41 3.43
C LEU A 40 -2.13 -10.94 3.36
N GLN A 41 -2.04 -11.53 2.17
CA GLN A 41 -1.97 -12.99 2.02
C GLN A 41 -0.59 -13.54 2.45
N HIS A 42 0.46 -12.73 2.34
CA HIS A 42 1.84 -13.16 2.57
C HIS A 42 2.40 -12.70 3.92
N ALA A 43 2.03 -11.52 4.41
CA ALA A 43 2.55 -10.92 5.64
C ALA A 43 1.45 -10.51 6.63
N PRO A 44 1.72 -10.49 7.95
CA PRO A 44 0.76 -10.03 8.95
C PRO A 44 0.38 -8.54 8.76
N PRO A 45 -0.86 -8.15 9.08
CA PRO A 45 -1.34 -6.77 8.96
C PRO A 45 -0.44 -5.69 9.60
N PRO A 46 0.09 -5.83 10.83
CA PRO A 46 0.93 -4.78 11.43
C PRO A 46 2.26 -4.60 10.69
N VAL A 47 2.83 -5.68 10.15
CA VAL A 47 4.08 -5.63 9.37
C VAL A 47 3.85 -4.90 8.06
N VAL A 48 2.76 -5.22 7.36
CA VAL A 48 2.35 -4.55 6.12
C VAL A 48 2.03 -3.07 6.39
N ALA A 49 1.36 -2.78 7.50
CA ALA A 49 1.02 -1.42 7.91
C ALA A 49 2.29 -0.57 8.10
N LYS A 50 3.23 -1.05 8.91
CA LYS A 50 4.51 -0.38 9.14
C LYS A 50 5.34 -0.22 7.87
N ALA A 51 5.43 -1.24 7.03
CA ALA A 51 6.21 -1.21 5.80
C ALA A 51 5.67 -0.23 4.76
N LEU A 52 4.35 -0.04 4.71
CA LEU A 52 3.66 0.81 3.72
C LEU A 52 3.24 2.18 4.29
N GLY A 53 3.53 2.47 5.56
CA GLY A 53 3.17 3.71 6.25
C GLY A 53 1.68 3.84 6.56
N TYR A 54 0.96 2.73 6.68
CA TYR A 54 -0.45 2.71 7.10
C TYR A 54 -0.58 2.53 8.62
N THR A 55 -1.71 2.98 9.15
CA THR A 55 -2.12 2.62 10.51
C THR A 55 -2.52 1.14 10.57
N GLU A 56 -2.23 0.49 11.68
CA GLU A 56 -2.60 -0.90 11.93
C GLU A 56 -4.12 -1.12 11.82
N VAL A 57 -4.93 -0.15 12.28
CA VAL A 57 -6.40 -0.17 12.18
C VAL A 57 -6.88 -0.33 10.74
N THR A 58 -6.36 0.48 9.81
CA THR A 58 -6.72 0.43 8.38
C THR A 58 -6.36 -0.91 7.77
N THR A 59 -5.22 -1.47 8.15
CA THR A 59 -4.71 -2.72 7.58
C THR A 59 -5.42 -3.93 8.18
N ALA A 60 -5.79 -3.89 9.47
CA ALA A 60 -6.60 -4.90 10.14
C ALA A 60 -8.02 -4.97 9.55
N TYR A 61 -8.65 -3.81 9.27
CA TYR A 61 -9.95 -3.77 8.60
C TYR A 61 -9.92 -4.49 7.24
N VAL A 62 -8.90 -4.21 6.41
CA VAL A 62 -8.71 -4.86 5.11
C VAL A 62 -8.36 -6.34 5.27
N ALA A 63 -7.63 -6.73 6.32
CA ALA A 63 -7.30 -8.13 6.59
C ALA A 63 -8.54 -8.96 6.94
N THR A 64 -9.47 -8.40 7.72
CA THR A 64 -10.77 -9.03 8.02
C THR A 64 -11.60 -9.24 6.76
N ASP A 65 -11.65 -8.25 5.85
CA ASP A 65 -12.32 -8.34 4.53
C ASP A 65 -11.74 -9.46 3.66
N VAL A 66 -10.43 -9.69 3.73
CA VAL A 66 -9.71 -10.74 2.97
C VAL A 66 -9.79 -12.11 3.66
N GLY A 67 -10.44 -12.22 4.82
CA GLY A 67 -10.48 -13.47 5.59
C GLY A 67 -9.10 -13.88 6.14
N ALA A 68 -8.15 -12.95 6.21
CA ALA A 68 -6.80 -13.20 6.72
C ALA A 68 -6.83 -13.26 8.26
N SER A 69 -7.33 -14.36 8.82
CA SER A 69 -7.28 -14.63 10.26
C SER A 69 -5.88 -15.09 10.67
N ARG A 70 -5.00 -14.14 11.01
CA ARG A 70 -3.68 -14.45 11.60
C ARG A 70 -3.68 -14.10 13.08
N SER A 71 -4.32 -14.95 13.87
CA SER A 71 -4.52 -14.82 15.32
C SER A 71 -3.26 -15.09 16.18
N ARG A 72 -2.04 -14.71 15.74
CA ARG A 72 -0.82 -14.91 16.54
C ARG A 72 0.17 -13.74 16.44
N TYR A 73 -0.32 -12.54 16.72
CA TYR A 73 0.56 -11.43 17.08
C TYR A 73 0.23 -11.01 18.52
N ALA A 74 1.13 -11.31 19.45
CA ALA A 74 1.09 -10.72 20.78
C ALA A 74 1.64 -9.29 20.67
N PRO A 75 0.94 -8.26 21.19
CA PRO A 75 1.47 -6.90 21.19
C PRO A 75 2.77 -6.88 21.98
N GLY A 76 3.88 -6.58 21.32
CA GLY A 76 5.12 -6.23 22.02
C GLY A 76 4.86 -4.95 22.80
N SER A 77 5.11 -4.98 24.10
CA SER A 77 4.90 -3.86 25.01
C SER A 77 5.65 -2.61 24.51
N HIS A 78 4.92 -1.62 24.00
CA HIS A 78 5.41 -0.27 23.79
C HIS A 78 4.97 0.57 24.98
N THR A 79 5.86 0.75 25.96
CA THR A 79 5.71 1.74 27.04
C THR A 79 6.20 3.09 26.50
N PRO A 80 5.47 4.20 26.75
CA PRO A 80 5.83 5.55 26.29
C PRO A 80 7.09 6.11 26.95
#